data_AF-A0A316AV55-F1
#
_entry.id   AF-A0A316AV55-F1
#
_cell.length_a   1.000
_cell.length_b   1.000
_cell.length_c   1.000
_cell.angle_alpha   90.00
_cell.angle_beta   90.00
_cell.angle_gamma   90.00
#
_symmetry.space_group_name_H-M   'P 1'
#
loop_
_entity.id
_entity.type
_entity.pdbx_description
1 polymer ?
#
loop_
_entity_poly.entity_id
_entity_poly.type
_entity_poly.pdbx_seq_one_letter_code
_entity_poly.pdbx_strand_id
1 'polypeptide(L)'
;MNIGRLRTILSAKPRVTQLAMLLIVATMLIACGGDNGSSASSDESSSSSEVKDSCSSSVIPGSDRESSSSSNVILSGSEESSSSVVGSCSSELGESGLEAISAMAYYCVHDSAKVDSLLAIYKADGNFGDMTTSFADCAYEMSFDYLDDDVIMPSPLKMFYLNEKPYSNFKISWVKFRETIYKFWQDDYGVGPCNRDFENVVKRNQDSLSESPRYFICTDRRPGYYSEINWVSASALQVATYGLECDSSDYRSITDSADGSMYVCDRGDWRLPKDVEKEYGLCKAENNGEVKAGEIYEYICDSASWKLNELVLVDSSDNREFRALKIAGLYWMSENFKTDSSRYFWNEVMDENFCPKGWRIPSDKEWESMLDTLRGVRANEYPMNLVERFGGVVNWWSSTEYGADSAVVFGIDYHPMDYASSRKFTYHRGIQPKESKYRYDYARCVKDGPIQ
;
A
#
# COMPACT_ATOMS: atom_id res chain seq x y z
N MET A 1 21.83 14.55 51.93
CA MET A 1 20.52 14.57 52.61
C MET A 1 20.04 16.01 52.73
N ASN A 2 19.10 16.43 51.90
CA ASN A 2 18.24 17.57 52.24
C ASN A 2 16.93 17.43 51.46
N ILE A 3 15.85 17.22 52.20
CA ILE A 3 14.50 16.94 51.74
C ILE A 3 13.80 18.29 51.54
N GLY A 4 13.54 18.66 50.29
CA GLY A 4 12.80 19.86 49.91
C GLY A 4 11.32 19.56 49.69
N ARG A 5 10.50 19.94 50.67
CA ARG A 5 9.04 19.82 50.75
C ARG A 5 8.28 20.30 49.50
N LEU A 6 7.37 19.44 49.04
CA LEU A 6 6.16 19.80 48.29
C LEU A 6 5.28 20.77 49.10
N ARG A 7 4.74 21.80 48.43
CA ARG A 7 3.49 22.45 48.80
C ARG A 7 2.61 22.58 47.56
N THR A 8 1.54 21.79 47.54
CA THR A 8 0.39 21.92 46.66
C THR A 8 -0.82 22.14 47.56
N ILE A 9 -1.44 23.31 47.54
CA ILE A 9 -2.86 23.49 47.93
C ILE A 9 -3.47 24.61 47.06
N LEU A 10 -4.29 24.15 46.10
CA LEU A 10 -5.65 24.58 45.77
C LEU A 10 -6.04 26.05 46.02
N SER A 11 -6.35 26.75 44.93
CA SER A 11 -7.32 27.86 44.94
C SER A 11 -8.27 27.70 43.77
N ALA A 12 -9.47 27.20 44.07
CA ALA A 12 -10.60 27.13 43.17
C ALA A 12 -11.25 28.52 43.01
N LYS A 13 -11.59 28.88 41.76
CA LYS A 13 -12.73 29.76 41.43
C LYS A 13 -13.28 29.36 40.06
N PRO A 14 -14.58 29.00 39.95
CA PRO A 14 -15.19 28.68 38.68
C PRO A 14 -15.72 29.96 38.01
N ARG A 15 -15.43 30.16 36.71
CA ARG A 15 -16.15 31.14 35.89
C ARG A 15 -17.26 30.43 35.12
N VAL A 16 -18.43 30.47 35.71
CA VAL A 16 -19.74 30.34 35.07
C VAL A 16 -19.86 31.52 34.10
N THR A 17 -19.72 31.30 32.78
CA THR A 17 -20.26 32.20 31.72
C THR A 17 -19.96 31.70 30.28
N GLN A 18 -20.08 30.41 29.96
CA GLN A 18 -20.09 29.96 28.53
C GLN A 18 -21.00 28.75 28.25
N LEU A 19 -22.11 28.59 28.99
CA LEU A 19 -23.10 27.52 28.74
C LEU A 19 -24.46 28.03 28.20
N ALA A 20 -24.53 29.27 27.73
CA ALA A 20 -25.78 29.91 27.27
C ALA A 20 -25.89 30.10 25.74
N MET A 21 -24.95 29.56 24.95
CA MET A 21 -24.97 29.67 23.48
C MET A 21 -25.19 28.35 22.73
N LEU A 22 -25.49 27.26 23.44
CA LEU A 22 -25.62 25.91 22.84
C LEU A 22 -27.01 25.27 23.03
N LEU A 23 -28.04 26.10 23.28
CA LEU A 23 -29.40 25.62 23.56
C LEU A 23 -30.50 26.31 22.73
N ILE A 24 -30.15 26.92 21.59
CA ILE A 24 -31.10 27.63 20.70
C ILE A 24 -31.20 27.03 19.28
N VAL A 25 -30.41 26.00 18.92
CA VAL A 25 -30.44 25.42 17.55
C VAL A 25 -31.22 24.09 17.46
N ALA A 26 -31.73 23.54 18.57
CA ALA A 26 -32.36 22.21 18.59
C ALA A 26 -33.91 22.20 18.52
N THR A 27 -34.59 23.25 18.05
CA THR A 27 -36.08 23.31 18.07
C THR A 27 -36.77 23.78 16.77
N MET A 28 -36.22 23.53 15.59
CA MET A 28 -36.91 23.86 14.32
C MET A 28 -36.89 22.78 13.22
N LEU A 29 -37.16 21.51 13.54
CA LEU A 29 -37.50 20.52 12.50
C LEU A 29 -38.53 19.50 13.00
N ILE A 30 -39.82 19.89 13.03
CA ILE A 30 -40.97 18.97 12.90
C ILE A 30 -42.09 19.68 12.12
N ALA A 31 -42.67 18.97 11.13
CA ALA A 31 -43.90 19.24 10.36
C ALA A 31 -43.70 20.09 9.07
N CYS A 32 -44.11 19.73 7.84
CA CYS A 32 -45.06 18.75 7.28
C CYS A 32 -44.72 18.44 5.80
N GLY A 33 -45.24 17.32 5.29
CA GLY A 33 -45.59 17.12 3.87
C GLY A 33 -44.89 15.90 3.25
N GLY A 34 -45.57 14.89 2.68
CA GLY A 34 -46.95 14.77 2.22
C GLY A 34 -46.92 13.89 0.96
N ASP A 35 -47.73 12.83 0.98
CA ASP A 35 -47.86 11.77 -0.03
C ASP A 35 -48.05 12.25 -1.50
N ASN A 36 -47.58 11.42 -2.45
CA ASN A 36 -48.30 11.11 -3.69
C ASN A 36 -47.75 9.86 -4.41
N GLY A 37 -48.44 8.74 -4.22
CA GLY A 37 -49.21 8.05 -5.28
C GLY A 37 -48.57 7.67 -6.63
N SER A 38 -48.50 6.35 -6.82
CA SER A 38 -49.13 5.59 -7.94
C SER A 38 -48.31 5.16 -9.16
N SER A 39 -48.14 3.82 -9.19
CA SER A 39 -48.48 2.87 -10.28
C SER A 39 -47.79 2.94 -11.64
N ALA A 40 -47.11 1.84 -12.00
CA ALA A 40 -47.48 1.04 -13.17
C ALA A 40 -46.79 -0.33 -13.15
N SER A 41 -47.63 -1.36 -13.24
CA SER A 41 -47.33 -2.75 -13.57
C SER A 41 -47.04 -2.94 -15.06
N SER A 42 -46.18 -3.90 -15.40
CA SER A 42 -46.47 -4.84 -16.50
C SER A 42 -45.55 -6.06 -16.38
N ASP A 43 -46.20 -7.20 -16.17
CA ASP A 43 -45.71 -8.55 -16.45
C ASP A 43 -45.22 -8.68 -17.89
N GLU A 44 -44.22 -9.55 -18.14
CA GLU A 44 -44.38 -10.65 -19.09
C GLU A 44 -43.37 -11.77 -18.82
N SER A 45 -43.87 -12.96 -19.09
CA SER A 45 -43.39 -14.33 -18.93
C SER A 45 -42.25 -14.78 -19.86
N SER A 46 -41.43 -15.71 -19.38
CA SER A 46 -40.89 -16.88 -20.13
C SER A 46 -40.02 -17.73 -19.17
N SER A 47 -40.53 -18.82 -18.60
CA SER A 47 -40.62 -20.19 -19.13
C SER A 47 -39.28 -20.95 -19.22
N SER A 48 -39.23 -22.05 -18.44
CA SER A 48 -38.34 -23.24 -18.53
C SER A 48 -36.83 -23.00 -18.32
N SER A 49 -36.10 -23.76 -17.50
CA SER A 49 -36.17 -25.20 -17.25
C SER A 49 -35.55 -25.57 -15.90
N GLU A 50 -36.25 -26.36 -15.10
CA GLU A 50 -35.71 -27.09 -13.95
C GLU A 50 -34.78 -28.21 -14.43
N VAL A 51 -33.53 -28.24 -13.95
CA VAL A 51 -32.71 -29.46 -13.84
C VAL A 51 -32.51 -29.69 -12.35
N LYS A 52 -33.24 -30.68 -11.82
CA LYS A 52 -33.09 -31.19 -10.45
C LYS A 52 -32.14 -32.39 -10.51
N ASP A 53 -30.88 -32.20 -10.12
CA ASP A 53 -30.01 -33.30 -9.69
C ASP A 53 -29.99 -33.32 -8.16
N SER A 54 -30.85 -34.17 -7.62
CA SER A 54 -30.96 -34.47 -6.20
C SER A 54 -30.00 -35.60 -5.83
N CYS A 55 -28.84 -35.26 -5.25
CA CYS A 55 -28.03 -36.22 -4.50
C CYS A 55 -28.65 -36.40 -3.11
N SER A 56 -29.36 -37.51 -2.96
CA SER A 56 -29.88 -37.99 -1.68
C SER A 56 -28.75 -38.62 -0.88
N SER A 57 -28.34 -38.01 0.22
CA SER A 57 -27.54 -38.66 1.25
C SER A 57 -28.47 -39.26 2.31
N SER A 58 -28.44 -40.58 2.38
CA SER A 58 -29.16 -41.39 3.36
C SER A 58 -28.63 -41.15 4.77
N VAL A 59 -29.53 -40.71 5.65
CA VAL A 59 -29.40 -40.72 7.11
C VAL A 59 -29.83 -42.09 7.65
N ILE A 60 -28.99 -42.75 8.44
CA ILE A 60 -29.39 -43.79 9.42
C ILE A 60 -28.61 -43.55 10.74
N PRO A 61 -29.21 -43.81 11.93
CA PRO A 61 -28.88 -43.12 13.18
C PRO A 61 -28.24 -44.00 14.27
N GLY A 62 -27.82 -43.34 15.35
CA GLY A 62 -27.57 -43.92 16.69
C GLY A 62 -26.15 -44.48 16.89
N SER A 63 -25.54 -44.49 18.07
CA SER A 63 -25.97 -44.10 19.42
C SER A 63 -24.72 -43.92 20.31
N ASP A 64 -24.94 -43.28 21.46
CA ASP A 64 -24.27 -43.44 22.76
C ASP A 64 -22.82 -42.98 22.96
N ARG A 65 -22.76 -41.83 23.65
CA ARG A 65 -21.77 -41.48 24.66
C ARG A 65 -21.73 -42.56 25.75
N GLU A 66 -20.54 -43.05 26.07
CA GLU A 66 -20.12 -43.24 27.45
C GLU A 66 -18.58 -43.27 27.57
N SER A 67 -18.15 -43.12 28.80
CA SER A 67 -16.90 -42.54 29.26
C SER A 67 -15.77 -43.54 29.56
N SER A 68 -14.56 -42.97 29.59
CA SER A 68 -13.46 -43.24 30.54
C SER A 68 -12.43 -44.37 30.32
N SER A 69 -11.19 -43.95 30.57
CA SER A 69 -10.04 -44.66 31.17
C SER A 69 -9.16 -45.60 30.33
N SER A 70 -7.96 -45.09 30.08
CA SER A 70 -6.63 -45.69 30.29
C SER A 70 -6.54 -47.20 30.56
N SER A 71 -5.79 -47.92 29.68
CA SER A 71 -4.63 -48.76 30.06
C SER A 71 -3.90 -49.33 28.84
N ASN A 72 -2.57 -49.41 28.97
CA ASN A 72 -1.61 -49.99 28.04
C ASN A 72 -1.86 -51.49 27.78
N VAL A 73 -1.85 -51.91 26.51
CA VAL A 73 -1.51 -53.29 26.11
C VAL A 73 -0.71 -53.25 24.80
N ILE A 74 0.49 -53.82 24.86
CA ILE A 74 1.34 -54.17 23.71
C ILE A 74 0.77 -55.43 23.07
N LEU A 75 0.52 -55.42 21.75
CA LEU A 75 0.59 -56.62 20.91
C LEU A 75 0.65 -56.25 19.42
N SER A 76 1.65 -56.84 18.78
CA SER A 76 2.01 -56.90 17.36
C SER A 76 0.93 -57.51 16.46
N GLY A 77 0.81 -57.01 15.22
CA GLY A 77 0.19 -57.77 14.13
C GLY A 77 -0.27 -56.95 12.92
N SER A 78 0.30 -57.32 11.76
CA SER A 78 -0.21 -57.24 10.38
C SER A 78 -0.45 -55.88 9.71
N GLU A 79 0.37 -55.65 8.68
CA GLU A 79 0.19 -54.72 7.56
C GLU A 79 -1.06 -55.12 6.75
N GLU A 80 -2.01 -54.21 6.60
CA GLU A 80 -2.98 -54.22 5.50
C GLU A 80 -2.89 -52.88 4.77
N SER A 81 -2.33 -52.94 3.57
CA SER A 81 -2.26 -51.86 2.59
C SER A 81 -3.65 -51.60 2.03
N SER A 82 -4.28 -50.50 2.44
CA SER A 82 -5.48 -49.96 1.79
C SER A 82 -5.06 -48.90 0.76
N SER A 83 -5.13 -49.28 -0.52
CA SER A 83 -4.93 -48.36 -1.64
C SER A 83 -6.18 -47.49 -1.84
N SER A 84 -6.08 -46.22 -1.42
CA SER A 84 -7.05 -45.20 -1.79
C SER A 84 -6.87 -44.84 -3.27
N VAL A 85 -7.88 -45.17 -4.09
CA VAL A 85 -7.97 -44.75 -5.49
C VAL A 85 -8.23 -43.24 -5.51
N VAL A 86 -7.19 -42.46 -5.79
CA VAL A 86 -7.30 -41.04 -6.14
C VAL A 86 -7.72 -40.98 -7.62
N GLY A 87 -8.92 -40.46 -7.88
CA GLY A 87 -9.38 -40.18 -9.23
C GLY A 87 -8.59 -39.02 -9.83
N SER A 88 -7.64 -39.32 -10.72
CA SER A 88 -6.90 -38.32 -11.49
C SER A 88 -7.78 -37.80 -12.62
N CYS A 89 -8.25 -36.55 -12.52
CA CYS A 89 -8.82 -35.81 -13.63
C CYS A 89 -7.70 -35.15 -14.46
N SER A 90 -6.87 -35.95 -15.14
CA SER A 90 -5.90 -35.43 -16.10
C SER A 90 -6.59 -35.17 -17.44
N SER A 91 -7.18 -33.99 -17.61
CA SER A 91 -7.53 -33.51 -18.95
C SER A 91 -6.22 -33.26 -19.71
N GLU A 92 -5.90 -34.08 -20.72
CA GLU A 92 -4.71 -33.89 -21.56
C GLU A 92 -4.66 -32.46 -22.08
N LEU A 93 -3.57 -31.75 -21.80
CA LEU A 93 -3.32 -30.46 -22.43
C LEU A 93 -3.02 -30.70 -23.90
N GLY A 94 -3.87 -30.14 -24.76
CA GLY A 94 -3.63 -30.18 -26.21
C GLY A 94 -2.32 -29.50 -26.58
N GLU A 95 -1.87 -29.72 -27.81
CA GLU A 95 -0.59 -29.21 -28.37
C GLU A 95 -0.34 -27.73 -28.08
N SER A 96 -1.39 -26.91 -28.10
CA SER A 96 -1.31 -25.48 -27.77
C SER A 96 -1.01 -25.16 -26.30
N GLY A 97 -1.37 -26.02 -25.34
CA GLY A 97 -1.00 -25.84 -23.94
C GLY A 97 0.50 -26.10 -23.73
N LEU A 98 1.04 -27.13 -24.39
CA LEU A 98 2.47 -27.43 -24.38
C LEU A 98 3.31 -26.32 -25.01
N GLU A 99 2.80 -25.68 -26.06
CA GLU A 99 3.42 -24.45 -26.60
C GLU A 99 3.46 -23.35 -25.54
N ALA A 100 2.34 -23.05 -24.87
CA ALA A 100 2.27 -22.00 -23.84
C ALA A 100 3.35 -22.19 -22.77
N ILE A 101 3.43 -23.44 -22.28
CA ILE A 101 4.37 -23.88 -21.28
C ILE A 101 5.80 -23.72 -21.77
N SER A 102 6.08 -24.09 -23.02
CA SER A 102 7.40 -23.92 -23.62
C SER A 102 7.80 -22.45 -23.77
N ALA A 103 6.88 -21.56 -24.17
CA ALA A 103 7.14 -20.12 -24.25
C ALA A 103 7.47 -19.53 -22.88
N MET A 104 6.69 -19.88 -21.86
CA MET A 104 6.95 -19.48 -20.49
C MET A 104 8.31 -20.00 -20.03
N ALA A 105 8.55 -21.30 -20.12
CA ALA A 105 9.79 -21.93 -19.68
C ALA A 105 11.02 -21.29 -20.35
N TYR A 106 10.92 -20.96 -21.64
CA TYR A 106 11.99 -20.31 -22.37
C TYR A 106 12.27 -18.91 -21.84
N TYR A 107 11.22 -18.14 -21.57
CA TYR A 107 11.36 -16.84 -20.95
C TYR A 107 11.96 -16.94 -19.54
N CYS A 108 11.50 -17.90 -18.74
CA CYS A 108 11.91 -18.10 -17.37
C CYS A 108 13.36 -18.52 -17.20
N VAL A 109 13.80 -19.41 -18.08
CA VAL A 109 15.05 -20.13 -17.87
C VAL A 109 16.15 -19.61 -18.81
N HIS A 110 15.78 -18.91 -19.88
CA HIS A 110 16.68 -18.42 -20.93
C HIS A 110 17.61 -19.51 -21.52
N ASP A 111 17.22 -20.79 -21.39
CA ASP A 111 18.02 -21.96 -21.79
C ASP A 111 17.10 -23.03 -22.38
N SER A 112 17.18 -23.23 -23.69
CA SER A 112 16.32 -24.15 -24.44
C SER A 112 16.45 -25.61 -23.98
N ALA A 113 17.61 -26.05 -23.49
CA ALA A 113 17.79 -27.43 -23.02
C ALA A 113 17.00 -27.69 -21.73
N LYS A 114 16.89 -26.66 -20.88
CA LYS A 114 16.05 -26.73 -19.68
C LYS A 114 14.56 -26.62 -20.00
N VAL A 115 14.19 -25.91 -21.06
CA VAL A 115 12.81 -25.88 -21.58
C VAL A 115 12.35 -27.26 -22.04
N ASP A 116 13.18 -27.96 -22.81
CA ASP A 116 12.84 -29.31 -23.28
C ASP A 116 12.70 -30.30 -22.11
N SER A 117 13.56 -30.13 -21.09
CA SER A 117 13.49 -30.91 -19.84
C SER A 117 12.21 -30.61 -19.06
N LEU A 118 11.82 -29.33 -18.96
CA LEU A 118 10.57 -28.89 -18.34
C LEU A 118 9.34 -29.46 -19.05
N LEU A 119 9.34 -29.39 -20.37
CA LEU A 119 8.24 -29.90 -21.18
C LEU A 119 8.14 -31.43 -21.08
N ALA A 120 9.27 -32.13 -20.95
CA ALA A 120 9.30 -33.56 -20.73
C ALA A 120 8.73 -33.96 -19.36
N ILE A 121 9.11 -33.24 -18.29
CA ILE A 121 8.55 -33.44 -16.94
C ILE A 121 7.04 -33.20 -16.96
N TYR A 122 6.62 -32.07 -17.56
CA TYR A 122 5.19 -31.74 -17.66
C TYR A 122 4.38 -32.78 -18.43
N LYS A 123 4.92 -33.29 -19.53
CA LYS A 123 4.29 -34.37 -20.30
C LYS A 123 4.20 -35.69 -19.53
N ALA A 124 5.16 -35.97 -18.65
CA ALA A 124 5.20 -37.21 -17.88
C ALA A 124 4.28 -37.15 -16.65
N ASP A 125 4.35 -36.05 -15.90
CA ASP A 125 3.80 -35.96 -14.56
C ASP A 125 2.51 -35.11 -14.51
N GLY A 126 2.18 -34.42 -15.61
CA GLY A 126 1.05 -33.49 -15.69
C GLY A 126 1.23 -32.23 -14.84
N ASN A 127 2.43 -32.01 -14.29
CA ASN A 127 2.83 -30.84 -13.50
C ASN A 127 4.30 -30.51 -13.74
N PHE A 128 4.80 -29.40 -13.19
CA PHE A 128 6.16 -28.92 -13.42
C PHE A 128 7.25 -29.54 -12.52
N GLY A 129 6.91 -30.53 -11.69
CA GLY A 129 7.86 -31.16 -10.77
C GLY A 129 8.54 -30.14 -9.83
N ASP A 130 9.78 -30.40 -9.45
CA ASP A 130 10.58 -29.52 -8.59
C ASP A 130 10.83 -28.13 -9.23
N MET A 131 10.65 -28.00 -10.54
CA MET A 131 10.81 -26.72 -11.24
C MET A 131 9.57 -25.82 -11.19
N THR A 132 8.46 -26.28 -10.59
CA THR A 132 7.26 -25.46 -10.34
C THR A 132 7.60 -24.15 -9.60
N THR A 133 8.57 -24.20 -8.68
CA THR A 133 9.08 -23.01 -7.97
C THR A 133 9.76 -22.03 -8.92
N SER A 134 10.74 -22.47 -9.70
CA SER A 134 11.45 -21.59 -10.65
C SER A 134 10.52 -21.03 -11.72
N PHE A 135 9.51 -21.80 -12.11
CA PHE A 135 8.50 -21.37 -13.06
C PHE A 135 7.55 -20.34 -12.46
N ALA A 136 7.16 -20.49 -11.19
CA ALA A 136 6.38 -19.50 -10.47
C ALA A 136 7.16 -18.19 -10.21
N ASP A 137 8.46 -18.29 -9.95
CA ASP A 137 9.36 -17.14 -9.77
C ASP A 137 9.45 -16.33 -11.05
N CYS A 138 9.61 -17.02 -12.16
CA CYS A 138 9.56 -16.38 -13.46
C CYS A 138 8.16 -15.87 -13.82
N ALA A 139 7.10 -16.65 -13.62
CA ALA A 139 5.73 -16.19 -13.88
C ALA A 139 5.39 -14.95 -13.02
N TYR A 140 6.03 -14.83 -11.86
CA TYR A 140 6.04 -13.64 -11.02
C TYR A 140 6.85 -12.48 -11.63
N GLU A 141 8.09 -12.70 -12.09
CA GLU A 141 8.88 -11.66 -12.80
C GLU A 141 8.24 -11.25 -14.13
N MET A 142 7.44 -12.14 -14.73
CA MET A 142 6.57 -11.87 -15.87
C MET A 142 5.37 -11.00 -15.51
N SER A 143 5.16 -10.60 -14.25
CA SER A 143 4.02 -9.78 -13.84
C SER A 143 4.09 -8.34 -14.39
N PHE A 144 3.82 -8.28 -15.69
CA PHE A 144 3.01 -7.31 -16.40
C PHE A 144 3.43 -5.85 -16.22
N ASP A 145 4.12 -5.28 -17.21
CA ASP A 145 4.47 -3.85 -17.20
C ASP A 145 3.78 -3.04 -18.31
N TYR A 146 3.06 -3.67 -19.25
CA TYR A 146 2.51 -2.93 -20.40
C TYR A 146 1.15 -3.44 -20.88
N LEU A 147 0.24 -2.50 -21.14
CA LEU A 147 -1.03 -2.72 -21.84
C LEU A 147 -0.93 -2.15 -23.25
N ASP A 148 -1.32 -2.95 -24.24
CA ASP A 148 -1.67 -2.49 -25.59
C ASP A 148 -3.02 -3.14 -25.91
N ASP A 149 -4.06 -2.35 -26.11
CA ASP A 149 -5.43 -2.77 -26.46
C ASP A 149 -6.00 -3.98 -25.67
N ASP A 150 -6.44 -3.77 -24.42
CA ASP A 150 -7.10 -4.77 -23.55
C ASP A 150 -6.26 -6.03 -23.23
N VAL A 151 -4.96 -6.00 -23.52
CA VAL A 151 -4.08 -7.18 -23.40
C VAL A 151 -2.92 -6.89 -22.47
N ILE A 152 -2.91 -7.57 -21.32
CA ILE A 152 -1.77 -7.54 -20.40
C ILE A 152 -0.71 -8.55 -20.87
N MET A 153 0.37 -8.05 -21.48
CA MET A 153 1.56 -8.85 -21.79
C MET A 153 2.70 -8.49 -20.83
N PRO A 154 3.47 -9.48 -20.33
CA PRO A 154 4.80 -9.21 -19.78
C PRO A 154 5.60 -8.43 -20.83
N SER A 155 6.21 -7.29 -20.46
CA SER A 155 6.90 -6.40 -21.40
C SER A 155 7.89 -7.14 -22.33
N PRO A 156 8.60 -8.18 -21.85
CA PRO A 156 9.46 -8.97 -22.71
C PRO A 156 8.71 -9.90 -23.69
N LEU A 157 7.55 -10.47 -23.30
CA LEU A 157 6.71 -11.24 -24.23
C LEU A 157 6.11 -10.35 -25.33
N LYS A 158 5.85 -9.08 -25.04
CA LYS A 158 5.47 -8.09 -26.07
C LYS A 158 6.62 -7.85 -27.06
N MET A 159 7.86 -7.74 -26.58
CA MET A 159 9.04 -7.66 -27.45
C MET A 159 9.19 -8.92 -28.32
N PHE A 160 8.80 -10.10 -27.83
CA PHE A 160 8.75 -11.33 -28.64
C PHE A 160 7.58 -11.34 -29.64
N TYR A 161 6.42 -10.78 -29.27
CA TYR A 161 5.23 -10.75 -30.12
C TYR A 161 5.29 -9.67 -31.21
N LEU A 162 5.82 -8.48 -30.90
CA LEU A 162 5.88 -7.33 -31.82
C LEU A 162 7.10 -7.32 -32.74
N ASN A 163 8.21 -7.97 -32.37
CA ASN A 163 9.35 -8.09 -33.28
C ASN A 163 9.11 -9.25 -34.24
N GLU A 164 8.66 -8.95 -35.47
CA GLU A 164 8.34 -9.89 -36.56
C GLU A 164 9.55 -10.72 -37.12
N LYS A 165 10.47 -11.21 -36.28
CA LYS A 165 11.58 -12.10 -36.68
C LYS A 165 11.96 -13.09 -35.56
N PRO A 166 12.42 -14.31 -35.87
CA PRO A 166 11.85 -15.38 -36.68
C PRO A 166 11.49 -16.58 -35.78
N TYR A 167 10.77 -16.37 -34.67
CA TYR A 167 10.11 -17.48 -33.96
C TYR A 167 8.70 -17.68 -34.54
N SER A 168 8.59 -17.75 -35.88
CA SER A 168 7.35 -17.90 -36.65
C SER A 168 6.58 -19.19 -36.39
N ASN A 169 7.10 -20.05 -35.52
CA ASN A 169 6.55 -21.37 -35.24
C ASN A 169 5.70 -21.38 -33.96
N PHE A 170 5.73 -20.31 -33.16
CA PHE A 170 4.87 -20.19 -31.99
C PHE A 170 3.48 -19.71 -32.43
N LYS A 171 2.57 -20.67 -32.67
CA LYS A 171 1.19 -20.42 -33.10
C LYS A 171 0.20 -20.45 -31.93
N ILE A 172 0.65 -20.13 -30.72
CA ILE A 172 -0.27 -20.05 -29.60
C ILE A 172 -1.11 -18.78 -29.69
N SER A 173 -2.44 -18.94 -29.74
CA SER A 173 -3.36 -17.81 -29.56
C SER A 173 -3.28 -17.31 -28.12
N TRP A 174 -3.26 -15.99 -27.92
CA TRP A 174 -3.24 -15.36 -26.60
C TRP A 174 -4.26 -15.92 -25.62
N VAL A 175 -5.49 -16.17 -26.06
CA VAL A 175 -6.56 -16.76 -25.23
C VAL A 175 -6.11 -18.06 -24.56
N LYS A 176 -5.44 -18.94 -25.31
CA LYS A 176 -4.93 -20.22 -24.82
C LYS A 176 -3.71 -20.08 -23.92
N PHE A 177 -2.83 -19.12 -24.21
CA PHE A 177 -1.73 -18.79 -23.31
C PHE A 177 -2.27 -18.35 -21.95
N ARG A 178 -3.22 -17.41 -21.95
CA ARG A 178 -3.90 -16.92 -20.76
C ARG A 178 -4.62 -18.02 -19.99
N GLU A 179 -5.36 -18.89 -20.68
CA GLU A 179 -6.01 -20.06 -20.07
C GLU A 179 -4.98 -20.99 -19.41
N THR A 180 -3.83 -21.21 -20.05
CA THR A 180 -2.76 -22.07 -19.50
C THR A 180 -2.12 -21.45 -18.26
N ILE A 181 -1.88 -20.14 -18.27
CA ILE A 181 -1.40 -19.37 -17.10
C ILE A 181 -2.41 -19.47 -15.95
N TYR A 182 -3.70 -19.23 -16.23
CA TYR A 182 -4.73 -19.30 -15.19
C TYR A 182 -4.84 -20.71 -14.62
N LYS A 183 -4.79 -21.74 -15.47
CA LYS A 183 -4.80 -23.12 -15.04
C LYS A 183 -3.61 -23.43 -14.13
N PHE A 184 -2.41 -22.99 -14.49
CA PHE A 184 -1.23 -23.15 -13.65
C PHE A 184 -1.43 -22.54 -12.25
N TRP A 185 -1.89 -21.29 -12.14
CA TRP A 185 -2.11 -20.66 -10.84
C TRP A 185 -3.24 -21.33 -10.04
N GLN A 186 -4.30 -21.76 -10.72
CA GLN A 186 -5.48 -22.36 -10.10
C GLN A 186 -5.23 -23.78 -9.61
N ASP A 187 -4.70 -24.62 -10.50
CA ASP A 187 -4.67 -26.07 -10.35
C ASP A 187 -3.31 -26.54 -9.82
N ASP A 188 -2.22 -26.04 -10.42
CA ASP A 188 -0.87 -26.57 -10.16
C ASP A 188 -0.19 -25.87 -8.99
N TYR A 189 -0.29 -24.54 -8.93
CA TYR A 189 0.36 -23.74 -7.89
C TYR A 189 -0.47 -23.62 -6.60
N GLY A 190 -1.77 -23.94 -6.69
CA GLY A 190 -2.66 -24.09 -5.54
C GLY A 190 -3.13 -22.79 -4.89
N VAL A 191 -3.05 -21.65 -5.58
CA VAL A 191 -3.65 -20.39 -5.11
C VAL A 191 -5.09 -20.21 -5.59
N GLY A 192 -5.58 -21.04 -6.51
CA GLY A 192 -6.96 -20.95 -7.01
C GLY A 192 -7.19 -19.69 -7.86
N PRO A 193 -8.45 -19.35 -8.18
CA PRO A 193 -8.75 -18.21 -9.04
C PRO A 193 -8.51 -16.88 -8.31
N CYS A 194 -8.08 -15.87 -9.05
CA CYS A 194 -8.08 -14.48 -8.61
C CYS A 194 -9.13 -13.72 -9.40
N ASN A 195 -10.21 -13.33 -8.73
CA ASN A 195 -11.33 -12.57 -9.27
C ASN A 195 -11.87 -11.65 -8.16
N ARG A 196 -12.97 -10.92 -8.41
CA ARG A 196 -13.56 -9.99 -7.43
C ARG A 196 -13.91 -10.63 -6.08
N ASP A 197 -14.34 -11.89 -6.07
CA ASP A 197 -14.69 -12.60 -4.83
C ASP A 197 -13.44 -12.96 -4.00
N PHE A 198 -12.27 -12.97 -4.64
CA PHE A 198 -10.98 -13.19 -4.00
C PHE A 198 -10.17 -11.89 -3.86
N GLU A 199 -10.75 -10.72 -4.15
CA GLU A 199 -10.00 -9.46 -4.04
C GLU A 199 -9.55 -9.21 -2.58
N ASN A 200 -8.27 -8.83 -2.44
CA ASN A 200 -7.55 -8.69 -1.18
C ASN A 200 -7.39 -9.96 -0.35
N VAL A 201 -7.77 -11.13 -0.89
CA VAL A 201 -7.47 -12.41 -0.25
C VAL A 201 -6.00 -12.73 -0.44
N VAL A 202 -5.31 -12.99 0.67
CA VAL A 202 -3.96 -13.55 0.65
C VAL A 202 -4.09 -15.09 0.65
N LYS A 203 -3.26 -15.79 -0.11
CA LYS A 203 -3.17 -17.25 -0.06
C LYS A 203 -1.72 -17.68 -0.01
N ARG A 204 -1.48 -18.70 0.80
CA ARG A 204 -0.22 -19.45 0.76
C ARG A 204 -0.27 -20.43 -0.41
N ASN A 205 0.81 -20.54 -1.17
CA ASN A 205 0.92 -21.59 -2.19
C ASN A 205 0.82 -22.97 -1.53
N GLN A 206 0.07 -23.86 -2.16
CA GLN A 206 -0.15 -25.22 -1.66
C GLN A 206 0.74 -26.26 -2.36
N ASP A 207 1.52 -25.82 -3.34
CA ASP A 207 2.47 -26.67 -4.05
C ASP A 207 3.51 -27.26 -3.09
N SER A 208 3.47 -28.58 -2.91
CA SER A 208 4.40 -29.35 -2.08
C SER A 208 5.83 -29.33 -2.59
N LEU A 209 6.02 -28.99 -3.88
CA LEU A 209 7.32 -28.91 -4.54
C LEU A 209 7.95 -27.52 -4.36
N SER A 210 7.24 -26.60 -3.71
CA SER A 210 7.77 -25.29 -3.38
C SER A 210 8.73 -25.33 -2.19
N GLU A 211 10.00 -25.02 -2.44
CA GLU A 211 11.06 -25.03 -1.41
C GLU A 211 10.80 -24.06 -0.24
N SER A 212 9.89 -23.10 -0.40
CA SER A 212 9.52 -22.17 0.66
C SER A 212 8.05 -21.73 0.55
N PRO A 213 7.34 -21.58 1.68
CA PRO A 213 5.98 -21.06 1.67
C PRO A 213 5.98 -19.63 1.12
N ARG A 214 5.32 -19.45 -0.01
CA ARG A 214 5.10 -18.15 -0.64
C ARG A 214 3.66 -17.76 -0.48
N TYR A 215 3.44 -16.46 -0.36
CA TYR A 215 2.13 -15.89 -0.17
C TYR A 215 1.83 -14.95 -1.32
N PHE A 216 0.60 -14.99 -1.79
CA PHE A 216 0.13 -14.19 -2.90
C PHE A 216 -1.11 -13.44 -2.45
N ILE A 217 -1.30 -12.22 -2.92
CA ILE A 217 -2.54 -11.46 -2.73
C ILE A 217 -3.20 -11.27 -4.09
N CYS A 218 -4.50 -11.49 -4.13
CA CYS A 218 -5.30 -11.21 -5.31
C CYS A 218 -5.72 -9.73 -5.27
N THR A 219 -5.31 -8.91 -6.21
CA THR A 219 -5.51 -7.44 -6.13
C THR A 219 -5.55 -6.78 -7.51
N ASP A 220 -6.27 -5.67 -7.58
CA ASP A 220 -6.48 -4.87 -8.80
C ASP A 220 -5.45 -3.74 -8.99
N ARG A 221 -4.18 -3.99 -8.64
CA ARG A 221 -3.29 -2.93 -8.14
C ARG A 221 -2.69 -1.96 -9.18
N ARG A 222 -3.35 -1.68 -10.30
CA ARG A 222 -2.93 -0.60 -11.22
C ARG A 222 -3.89 0.58 -11.27
N PRO A 223 -3.65 1.61 -10.44
CA PRO A 223 -4.26 2.92 -10.65
C PRO A 223 -3.95 3.42 -12.06
N GLY A 224 -4.99 3.65 -12.88
CA GLY A 224 -4.87 4.25 -14.21
C GLY A 224 -4.88 3.28 -15.41
N TYR A 225 -5.07 1.98 -15.18
CA TYR A 225 -5.17 0.98 -16.25
C TYR A 225 -6.46 0.15 -16.10
N TYR A 226 -6.95 -0.44 -17.20
CA TYR A 226 -8.06 -1.41 -17.13
C TYR A 226 -7.68 -2.52 -16.15
N SER A 227 -8.55 -2.69 -15.17
CA SER A 227 -8.18 -3.16 -13.86
C SER A 227 -8.42 -4.68 -13.80
N GLU A 228 -7.41 -5.44 -14.24
CA GLU A 228 -7.47 -6.90 -14.18
C GLU A 228 -6.92 -7.40 -12.83
N ILE A 229 -7.83 -7.97 -12.05
CA ILE A 229 -7.57 -8.62 -10.78
C ILE A 229 -6.68 -9.85 -11.00
N ASN A 230 -5.48 -9.85 -10.43
CA ASN A 230 -4.49 -10.93 -10.60
C ASN A 230 -3.76 -11.24 -9.28
N TRP A 231 -3.20 -12.46 -9.17
CA TRP A 231 -2.34 -12.85 -8.06
C TRP A 231 -0.99 -12.14 -8.19
N VAL A 232 -0.56 -11.46 -7.14
CA VAL A 232 0.78 -10.87 -7.01
C VAL A 232 1.42 -11.33 -5.70
N SER A 233 2.75 -11.30 -5.59
CA SER A 233 3.42 -11.65 -4.34
C SER A 233 2.93 -10.76 -3.19
N ALA A 234 2.57 -11.38 -2.08
CA ALA A 234 2.15 -10.67 -0.88
C ALA A 234 3.39 -10.06 -0.21
N SER A 235 3.28 -8.78 0.15
CA SER A 235 4.28 -8.09 0.98
C SER A 235 4.38 -8.73 2.37
N ALA A 236 5.52 -8.54 3.06
CA ALA A 236 5.71 -9.02 4.43
C ALA A 236 4.56 -8.64 5.37
N LEU A 237 4.03 -7.41 5.24
CA LEU A 237 2.83 -6.94 5.93
C LEU A 237 1.62 -7.84 5.66
N GLN A 238 1.32 -8.11 4.40
CA GLN A 238 0.16 -8.93 4.00
C GLN A 238 0.32 -10.38 4.46
N VAL A 239 1.54 -10.91 4.46
CA VAL A 239 1.83 -12.26 5.01
C VAL A 239 1.63 -12.30 6.52
N ALA A 240 2.22 -11.34 7.23
CA ALA A 240 2.16 -11.30 8.70
C ALA A 240 0.75 -11.05 9.24
N THR A 241 -0.11 -10.40 8.43
CA THR A 241 -1.48 -10.08 8.80
C THR A 241 -2.51 -11.02 8.15
N TYR A 242 -2.05 -12.05 7.45
CA TYR A 242 -2.92 -13.02 6.79
C TYR A 242 -3.83 -13.76 7.80
N GLY A 243 -5.13 -13.76 7.51
CA GLY A 243 -6.15 -14.40 8.35
C GLY A 243 -6.48 -13.64 9.64
N LEU A 244 -5.90 -12.45 9.83
CA LEU A 244 -6.19 -11.59 10.97
C LEU A 244 -7.19 -10.52 10.56
N GLU A 245 -8.30 -10.45 11.29
CA GLU A 245 -9.26 -9.37 11.10
C GLU A 245 -8.64 -8.04 11.54
N CYS A 246 -8.95 -6.97 10.83
CA CYS A 246 -8.69 -5.59 11.22
C CYS A 246 -9.99 -4.85 10.95
N ASP A 247 -10.69 -4.44 12.00
CA ASP A 247 -11.95 -3.74 11.85
C ASP A 247 -11.78 -2.23 12.02
N SER A 248 -12.82 -1.46 11.64
CA SER A 248 -12.78 0.00 11.70
C SER A 248 -12.69 0.59 13.13
N SER A 249 -12.97 -0.22 14.15
CA SER A 249 -12.89 0.15 15.57
C SER A 249 -11.55 -0.19 16.21
N ASP A 250 -10.76 -1.03 15.54
CA ASP A 250 -9.46 -1.48 15.99
C ASP A 250 -8.39 -0.42 15.74
N TYR A 251 -7.74 0.01 16.83
CA TYR A 251 -6.40 0.59 16.80
C TYR A 251 -5.51 -0.27 17.71
N ARG A 252 -4.95 -1.33 17.11
CA ARG A 252 -4.15 -2.35 17.81
C ARG A 252 -2.90 -2.71 17.03
N SER A 253 -1.96 -3.37 17.70
CA SER A 253 -0.72 -3.81 17.08
C SER A 253 -0.46 -5.28 17.33
N ILE A 254 0.19 -5.92 16.38
CA ILE A 254 0.78 -7.25 16.54
C ILE A 254 2.28 -7.05 16.66
N THR A 255 2.87 -7.58 17.73
CA THR A 255 4.33 -7.57 17.96
C THR A 255 4.96 -8.94 17.77
N ASP A 256 4.14 -9.99 17.69
CA ASP A 256 4.58 -11.39 17.64
C ASP A 256 4.42 -11.97 16.22
N SER A 257 4.71 -11.17 15.20
CA SER A 257 4.72 -11.67 13.82
C SER A 257 5.89 -12.65 13.62
N ALA A 258 5.77 -13.51 12.61
CA ALA A 258 6.82 -14.50 12.29
C ALA A 258 8.18 -13.87 11.95
N ASP A 259 8.19 -12.62 11.48
CA ASP A 259 9.39 -11.85 11.16
C ASP A 259 9.87 -10.93 12.31
N GLY A 260 9.17 -10.93 13.46
CA GLY A 260 9.47 -10.06 14.60
C GLY A 260 9.17 -8.57 14.37
N SER A 261 8.50 -8.23 13.27
CA SER A 261 8.08 -6.87 12.95
C SER A 261 6.78 -6.50 13.68
N MET A 262 6.69 -5.24 14.12
CA MET A 262 5.41 -4.71 14.59
C MET A 262 4.53 -4.32 13.39
N TYR A 263 3.23 -4.59 13.47
CA TYR A 263 2.20 -4.18 12.51
C TYR A 263 1.05 -3.50 13.24
N VAL A 264 0.42 -2.51 12.63
CA VAL A 264 -0.67 -1.71 13.24
C VAL A 264 -1.92 -1.82 12.38
N CYS A 265 -3.03 -2.22 13.00
CA CYS A 265 -4.35 -2.11 12.43
C CYS A 265 -4.85 -0.69 12.73
N ASP A 266 -5.14 0.07 11.67
CA ASP A 266 -5.57 1.46 11.75
C ASP A 266 -6.86 1.62 10.93
N ARG A 267 -8.00 1.60 11.62
CA ARG A 267 -9.34 1.82 11.04
C ARG A 267 -9.68 0.86 9.91
N GLY A 268 -9.39 -0.42 10.10
CA GLY A 268 -9.73 -1.49 9.15
C GLY A 268 -8.60 -1.86 8.18
N ASP A 269 -7.51 -1.09 8.17
CA ASP A 269 -6.35 -1.37 7.33
C ASP A 269 -5.11 -1.71 8.15
N TRP A 270 -4.48 -2.83 7.83
CA TRP A 270 -3.16 -3.15 8.34
C TRP A 270 -2.09 -2.29 7.67
N ARG A 271 -1.19 -1.72 8.47
CA ARG A 271 -0.04 -0.95 8.01
C ARG A 271 1.20 -1.21 8.85
N LEU A 272 2.33 -0.73 8.35
CA LEU A 272 3.55 -0.64 9.15
C LEU A 272 3.37 0.45 10.23
N PRO A 273 4.01 0.28 11.40
CA PRO A 273 3.99 1.28 12.47
C PRO A 273 4.76 2.52 12.03
N LYS A 274 4.25 3.69 12.46
CA LYS A 274 4.97 4.96 12.42
C LYS A 274 6.22 4.86 13.30
N ASP A 275 7.22 5.70 13.04
CA ASP A 275 8.41 5.81 13.89
C ASP A 275 8.05 6.06 15.37
N VAL A 276 7.11 6.98 15.63
CA VAL A 276 6.62 7.23 17.01
C VAL A 276 5.95 6.01 17.64
N GLU A 277 5.26 5.17 16.85
CA GLU A 277 4.61 3.96 17.36
C GLU A 277 5.62 2.87 17.71
N LYS A 278 6.75 2.80 16.98
CA LYS A 278 7.85 1.88 17.28
C LYS A 278 8.53 2.22 18.61
N GLU A 279 8.69 3.51 18.90
CA GLU A 279 9.40 3.98 20.09
C GLU A 279 8.50 4.09 21.33
N TYR A 280 7.29 4.62 21.17
CA TYR A 280 6.40 4.96 22.27
C TYR A 280 5.14 4.09 22.36
N GLY A 281 4.97 3.16 21.41
CA GLY A 281 3.77 2.34 21.30
C GLY A 281 2.58 3.11 20.71
N LEU A 282 1.41 2.47 20.74
CA LEU A 282 0.19 3.05 20.20
C LEU A 282 -0.30 4.26 21.03
N CYS A 283 -0.90 5.23 20.33
CA CYS A 283 -1.68 6.29 20.96
C CYS A 283 -2.98 5.71 21.53
N LYS A 284 -3.24 5.97 22.81
CA LYS A 284 -4.38 5.48 23.58
C LYS A 284 -5.04 6.65 24.32
N ALA A 285 -6.13 6.37 25.04
CA ALA A 285 -6.81 7.39 25.82
C ALA A 285 -5.91 7.98 26.92
N GLU A 286 -4.99 7.18 27.48
CA GLU A 286 -4.15 7.57 28.62
C GLU A 286 -3.06 8.59 28.24
N ASN A 287 -2.61 8.60 26.98
CA ASN A 287 -1.63 9.54 26.46
C ASN A 287 -2.22 10.54 25.46
N ASN A 288 -3.55 10.71 25.44
CA ASN A 288 -4.19 11.71 24.59
C ASN A 288 -3.72 13.13 24.95
N GLY A 289 -3.26 13.88 23.94
CA GLY A 289 -2.63 15.19 24.05
C GLY A 289 -1.11 15.14 24.28
N GLU A 290 -0.51 13.95 24.47
CA GLU A 290 0.93 13.83 24.61
C GLU A 290 1.64 14.12 23.29
N VAL A 291 2.68 14.95 23.34
CA VAL A 291 3.55 15.26 22.21
C VAL A 291 4.85 14.48 22.35
N LYS A 292 5.21 13.72 21.32
CA LYS A 292 6.45 12.93 21.24
C LYS A 292 7.24 13.32 20.00
N ALA A 293 8.56 13.39 20.14
CA ALA A 293 9.45 13.48 19.00
C ALA A 293 9.66 12.07 18.44
N GLY A 294 9.32 11.85 17.17
CA GLY A 294 9.78 10.70 16.40
C GLY A 294 11.19 10.92 15.87
N GLU A 295 11.62 10.06 14.95
CA GLU A 295 12.92 10.17 14.29
C GLU A 295 12.99 11.42 13.40
N ILE A 296 11.85 11.76 12.77
CA ILE A 296 11.80 12.81 11.74
C ILE A 296 10.79 13.90 12.09
N TYR A 297 9.62 13.51 12.59
CA TYR A 297 8.52 14.43 12.88
C TYR A 297 8.21 14.45 14.38
N GLU A 298 7.61 15.55 14.85
CA GLU A 298 6.88 15.54 16.11
C GLU A 298 5.45 15.05 15.88
N TYR A 299 4.95 14.25 16.82
CA TYR A 299 3.60 13.69 16.80
C TYR A 299 2.86 14.08 18.05
N ILE A 300 1.55 14.25 17.91
CA ILE A 300 0.60 14.40 19.01
C ILE A 300 -0.33 13.21 19.00
N CYS A 301 -0.52 12.59 20.16
CA CYS A 301 -1.53 11.56 20.33
C CYS A 301 -2.90 12.25 20.41
N ASP A 302 -3.73 12.08 19.40
CA ASP A 302 -5.06 12.68 19.35
C ASP A 302 -6.10 11.65 18.91
N SER A 303 -7.06 11.39 19.81
CA SER A 303 -8.19 10.50 19.58
C SER A 303 -7.74 9.07 19.25
N ALA A 304 -6.83 8.53 20.07
CA ALA A 304 -6.25 7.20 19.91
C ALA A 304 -5.53 6.97 18.57
N SER A 305 -4.98 8.01 17.96
CA SER A 305 -4.02 7.87 16.86
C SER A 305 -2.92 8.92 17.00
N TRP A 306 -1.68 8.52 16.73
CA TRP A 306 -0.60 9.49 16.54
C TRP A 306 -0.82 10.28 15.25
N LYS A 307 -0.95 11.59 15.37
CA LYS A 307 -1.04 12.54 14.25
C LYS A 307 0.23 13.38 14.23
N LEU A 308 0.60 13.89 13.06
CA LEU A 308 1.67 14.88 13.00
C LEU A 308 1.28 16.09 13.84
N ASN A 309 2.23 16.57 14.65
CA ASN A 309 2.05 17.77 15.47
C ASN A 309 2.16 19.01 14.57
N GLU A 310 1.12 19.24 13.77
CA GLU A 310 1.01 20.38 12.88
C GLU A 310 0.72 21.65 13.68
N LEU A 311 1.53 22.68 13.43
CA LEU A 311 1.20 24.03 13.80
C LEU A 311 0.29 24.64 12.74
N VAL A 312 -0.86 25.16 13.14
CA VAL A 312 -1.68 26.04 12.30
C VAL A 312 -1.34 27.49 12.63
N LEU A 313 -0.82 28.23 11.65
CA LEU A 313 -0.57 29.66 11.75
C LEU A 313 -1.59 30.42 10.90
N VAL A 314 -2.06 31.57 11.39
CA VAL A 314 -2.90 32.49 10.61
C VAL A 314 -2.03 33.69 10.23
N ASP A 315 -1.83 33.92 8.94
CA ASP A 315 -1.16 35.13 8.49
C ASP A 315 -2.09 36.34 8.71
N SER A 316 -1.63 37.27 9.53
CA SER A 316 -2.36 38.50 9.84
C SER A 316 -2.59 39.41 8.63
N SER A 317 -1.83 39.22 7.53
CA SER A 317 -1.93 40.06 6.34
C SER A 317 -3.20 39.78 5.52
N ASP A 318 -3.59 38.51 5.41
CA ASP A 318 -4.70 38.05 4.56
C ASP A 318 -5.65 37.05 5.24
N ASN A 319 -5.45 36.77 6.54
CA ASN A 319 -6.16 35.77 7.35
C ASN A 319 -6.08 34.34 6.79
N ARG A 320 -5.06 34.04 5.98
CA ARG A 320 -4.84 32.68 5.50
C ARG A 320 -4.24 31.80 6.58
N GLU A 321 -4.76 30.58 6.69
CA GLU A 321 -4.16 29.54 7.52
C GLU A 321 -3.05 28.81 6.75
N PHE A 322 -1.91 28.57 7.40
CA PHE A 322 -0.87 27.68 6.91
C PHE A 322 -0.56 26.62 7.94
N ARG A 323 -0.28 25.41 7.47
CA ARG A 323 0.22 24.33 8.30
C ARG A 323 1.74 24.31 8.29
N ALA A 324 2.33 23.96 9.43
CA ALA A 324 3.77 23.79 9.55
C ALA A 324 4.14 22.60 10.43
N LEU A 325 5.29 22.00 10.13
CA LEU A 325 5.79 20.79 10.75
C LEU A 325 7.21 21.00 11.23
N LYS A 326 7.56 20.40 12.37
CA LYS A 326 8.93 20.43 12.85
C LYS A 326 9.76 19.33 12.20
N ILE A 327 10.81 19.72 11.48
CA ILE A 327 11.74 18.82 10.78
C ILE A 327 13.14 19.38 10.93
N ALA A 328 14.10 18.54 11.29
CA ALA A 328 15.49 18.94 11.52
C ALA A 328 15.64 20.13 12.49
N GLY A 329 14.79 20.21 13.52
CA GLY A 329 14.82 21.26 14.54
C GLY A 329 14.16 22.59 14.16
N LEU A 330 13.66 22.73 12.94
CA LEU A 330 12.97 23.94 12.44
C LEU A 330 11.51 23.65 12.13
N TYR A 331 10.65 24.66 12.22
CA TYR A 331 9.29 24.57 11.69
C TYR A 331 9.30 24.94 10.21
N TRP A 332 8.82 24.03 9.37
CA TRP A 332 8.68 24.19 7.93
C TRP A 332 7.21 24.32 7.59
N MET A 333 6.81 25.35 6.83
CA MET A 333 5.47 25.35 6.24
C MET A 333 5.30 24.11 5.37
N SER A 334 4.22 23.34 5.54
CA SER A 334 3.96 22.13 4.74
C SER A 334 3.34 22.45 3.39
N GLU A 335 2.66 23.59 3.29
CA GLU A 335 1.96 24.09 2.11
C GLU A 335 2.75 25.18 1.36
N ASN A 336 2.42 25.38 0.09
CA ASN A 336 2.99 26.46 -0.72
C ASN A 336 2.30 27.79 -0.39
N PHE A 337 3.08 28.87 -0.32
CA PHE A 337 2.63 30.17 0.23
C PHE A 337 1.42 30.81 -0.49
N LYS A 338 1.24 30.61 -1.81
CA LYS A 338 0.07 31.17 -2.55
C LYS A 338 -0.78 30.10 -3.20
N THR A 339 -0.22 29.32 -4.12
CA THR A 339 -0.91 28.16 -4.72
C THR A 339 0.11 27.05 -4.92
N ASP A 340 -0.37 25.81 -5.07
CA ASP A 340 0.50 24.65 -5.32
C ASP A 340 1.34 24.80 -6.59
N SER A 341 0.92 25.65 -7.53
CA SER A 341 1.61 25.94 -8.80
C SER A 341 2.37 27.28 -8.84
N SER A 342 2.36 28.07 -7.75
CA SER A 342 2.96 29.41 -7.76
C SER A 342 4.49 29.32 -7.74
N ARG A 343 5.12 29.87 -8.78
CA ARG A 343 6.56 30.10 -8.87
C ARG A 343 6.87 31.58 -8.68
N TYR A 344 8.06 31.90 -8.21
CA TYR A 344 8.44 33.26 -7.83
C TYR A 344 9.78 33.68 -8.42
N PHE A 345 9.94 34.99 -8.61
CA PHE A 345 11.25 35.59 -8.83
C PHE A 345 12.00 35.73 -7.50
N TRP A 346 13.33 35.73 -7.56
CA TRP A 346 14.18 35.89 -6.38
C TRP A 346 13.84 37.15 -5.57
N ASN A 347 13.65 38.29 -6.24
CA ASN A 347 13.32 39.55 -5.58
C ASN A 347 11.93 39.55 -4.91
N GLU A 348 10.97 38.75 -5.40
CA GLU A 348 9.68 38.57 -4.72
C GLU A 348 9.86 37.76 -3.43
N VAL A 349 10.71 36.72 -3.47
CA VAL A 349 10.96 35.82 -2.34
C VAL A 349 11.76 36.48 -1.22
N MET A 350 12.63 37.42 -1.58
CA MET A 350 13.44 38.18 -0.62
C MET A 350 12.72 39.42 -0.05
N ASP A 351 11.46 39.65 -0.41
CA ASP A 351 10.65 40.68 0.24
C ASP A 351 10.45 40.33 1.72
N GLU A 352 10.62 41.31 2.61
CA GLU A 352 10.48 41.12 4.06
C GLU A 352 9.08 40.67 4.48
N ASN A 353 8.06 40.91 3.63
CA ASN A 353 6.68 40.49 3.82
C ASN A 353 6.32 39.24 3.02
N PHE A 354 7.30 38.58 2.37
CA PHE A 354 7.03 37.33 1.66
C PHE A 354 6.63 36.21 2.62
N CYS A 355 7.32 36.09 3.76
CA CYS A 355 6.98 35.14 4.80
C CYS A 355 6.18 35.83 5.92
N PRO A 356 5.26 35.14 6.62
CA PRO A 356 4.55 35.72 7.75
C PRO A 356 5.50 36.17 8.85
N LYS A 357 5.07 37.11 9.68
CA LYS A 357 5.92 37.70 10.73
C LYS A 357 6.58 36.63 11.60
N GLY A 358 7.91 36.68 11.69
CA GLY A 358 8.72 35.72 12.44
C GLY A 358 9.07 34.44 11.69
N TRP A 359 8.70 34.34 10.42
CA TRP A 359 9.14 33.32 9.47
C TRP A 359 10.12 33.94 8.46
N ARG A 360 10.94 33.11 7.82
CA ARG A 360 11.92 33.53 6.82
C ARG A 360 12.12 32.48 5.75
N ILE A 361 12.80 32.84 4.67
CA ILE A 361 13.26 31.87 3.68
C ILE A 361 14.39 31.01 4.30
N PRO A 362 14.36 29.68 4.11
CA PRO A 362 15.42 28.77 4.56
C PRO A 362 16.72 29.02 3.79
N SER A 363 17.84 28.91 4.49
CA SER A 363 19.18 28.87 3.90
C SER A 363 19.46 27.52 3.24
N ASP A 364 20.52 27.46 2.45
CA ASP A 364 20.96 26.23 1.79
C ASP A 364 21.32 25.11 2.78
N LYS A 365 21.97 25.44 3.90
CA LYS A 365 22.26 24.46 4.96
C LYS A 365 21.02 23.87 5.62
N GLU A 366 19.95 24.64 5.71
CA GLU A 366 18.69 24.19 6.30
C GLU A 366 17.92 23.28 5.36
N TRP A 367 17.92 23.60 4.06
CA TRP A 367 17.44 22.68 3.04
C TRP A 367 18.21 21.37 3.07
N GLU A 368 19.54 21.40 3.10
CA GLU A 368 20.38 20.19 3.21
C GLU A 368 20.02 19.38 4.46
N SER A 369 20.00 20.02 5.63
CA SER A 369 19.67 19.35 6.89
C SER A 369 18.28 18.70 6.89
N MET A 370 17.28 19.39 6.32
CA MET A 370 15.92 18.87 6.23
C MET A 370 15.84 17.72 5.21
N LEU A 371 16.40 17.88 4.02
CA LEU A 371 16.39 16.83 2.99
C LEU A 371 17.20 15.60 3.42
N ASP A 372 18.31 15.78 4.14
CA ASP A 372 19.08 14.70 4.76
C ASP A 372 18.28 13.96 5.83
N THR A 373 17.53 14.67 6.66
CA THR A 373 16.62 14.06 7.65
C THR A 373 15.51 13.25 6.97
N LEU A 374 15.04 13.72 5.80
CA LEU A 374 14.02 13.05 5.01
C LEU A 374 14.55 11.89 4.15
N ARG A 375 15.87 11.68 4.07
CA ARG A 375 16.44 10.56 3.31
C ARG A 375 15.97 9.23 3.89
N GLY A 376 15.26 8.46 3.08
CA GLY A 376 14.78 7.12 3.45
C GLY A 376 13.31 7.07 3.89
N VAL A 377 12.68 8.21 4.12
CA VAL A 377 11.22 8.30 4.19
C VAL A 377 10.64 7.98 2.83
N ARG A 378 9.45 7.39 2.79
CA ARG A 378 8.79 7.08 1.52
C ARG A 378 8.08 8.32 0.97
N ALA A 379 8.14 8.49 -0.36
CA ALA A 379 7.49 9.61 -1.05
C ALA A 379 6.04 9.89 -0.64
N ASN A 380 5.24 8.84 -0.45
CA ASN A 380 3.84 8.93 -0.06
C ASN A 380 3.62 9.18 1.45
N GLU A 381 4.69 9.20 2.24
CA GLU A 381 4.66 9.52 3.67
C GLU A 381 5.10 10.96 3.95
N TYR A 382 5.56 11.71 2.93
CA TYR A 382 5.91 13.11 3.11
C TYR A 382 4.64 13.94 3.32
N PRO A 383 4.48 14.59 4.47
CA PRO A 383 3.38 15.53 4.70
C PRO A 383 3.63 16.90 4.04
N MET A 384 4.79 17.10 3.41
CA MET A 384 5.13 18.32 2.69
C MET A 384 4.99 18.10 1.19
N ASN A 385 4.32 19.03 0.51
CA ASN A 385 4.24 19.07 -0.95
C ASN A 385 5.58 19.55 -1.57
N LEU A 386 6.63 18.73 -1.46
CA LEU A 386 7.96 19.03 -1.99
C LEU A 386 8.10 18.79 -3.50
N VAL A 387 7.23 17.95 -4.06
CA VAL A 387 7.24 17.55 -5.47
C VAL A 387 5.85 17.67 -6.08
N GLU A 388 5.78 18.03 -7.35
CA GLU A 388 4.52 17.99 -8.09
C GLU A 388 4.13 16.53 -8.39
N ARG A 389 2.82 16.24 -8.43
CA ARG A 389 2.28 14.87 -8.54
C ARG A 389 2.73 14.09 -9.78
N PHE A 390 3.29 14.74 -10.79
CA PHE A 390 3.58 14.15 -12.11
C PHE A 390 5.06 13.87 -12.40
N GLY A 391 5.91 13.90 -11.37
CA GLY A 391 7.35 13.66 -11.54
C GLY A 391 8.09 14.82 -12.18
N GLY A 392 9.41 14.79 -12.07
CA GLY A 392 10.29 15.86 -12.55
C GLY A 392 11.08 16.54 -11.44
N VAL A 393 11.74 17.63 -11.83
CA VAL A 393 12.60 18.45 -10.97
C VAL A 393 11.83 19.64 -10.46
N VAL A 394 11.69 19.75 -9.14
CA VAL A 394 11.11 20.94 -8.48
C VAL A 394 12.23 21.70 -7.80
N ASN A 395 12.44 22.94 -8.22
CA ASN A 395 13.45 23.81 -7.62
C ASN A 395 12.85 24.68 -6.53
N TRP A 396 13.57 24.83 -5.42
CA TRP A 396 13.18 25.67 -4.29
C TRP A 396 14.23 26.75 -4.05
N TRP A 397 13.79 28.00 -3.92
CA TRP A 397 14.64 29.10 -3.51
C TRP A 397 15.17 28.88 -2.09
N SER A 398 16.45 29.23 -1.89
CA SER A 398 17.06 29.34 -0.56
C SER A 398 17.55 30.76 -0.34
N SER A 399 17.57 31.27 0.88
CA SER A 399 18.06 32.62 1.21
C SER A 399 19.56 32.81 0.99
N THR A 400 20.29 31.78 0.58
CA THR A 400 21.73 31.81 0.39
C THR A 400 22.08 32.38 -0.98
N GLU A 401 22.76 33.52 -0.99
CA GLU A 401 23.29 34.11 -2.23
C GLU A 401 24.55 33.38 -2.70
N TYR A 402 24.71 33.28 -4.02
CA TYR A 402 25.93 32.82 -4.67
C TYR A 402 26.48 33.95 -5.54
N GLY A 403 27.36 34.78 -4.98
CA GLY A 403 27.86 35.98 -5.65
C GLY A 403 26.80 37.08 -5.80
N ALA A 404 27.10 38.10 -6.61
CA ALA A 404 26.26 39.29 -6.74
C ALA A 404 24.92 38.99 -7.42
N ASP A 405 24.93 38.15 -8.46
CA ASP A 405 23.81 38.03 -9.41
C ASP A 405 23.12 36.66 -9.38
N SER A 406 23.47 35.78 -8.45
CA SER A 406 22.85 34.46 -8.33
C SER A 406 22.55 34.05 -6.89
N ALA A 407 21.62 33.11 -6.74
CA ALA A 407 21.24 32.51 -5.48
C ALA A 407 21.26 30.97 -5.59
N VAL A 408 21.39 30.32 -4.44
CA VAL A 408 21.36 28.86 -4.35
C VAL A 408 19.91 28.40 -4.42
N VAL A 409 19.65 27.36 -5.21
CA VAL A 409 18.37 26.65 -5.28
C VAL A 409 18.55 25.17 -4.98
N PHE A 410 17.48 24.52 -4.53
CA PHE A 410 17.44 23.09 -4.31
C PHE A 410 16.49 22.43 -5.28
N GLY A 411 17.05 21.68 -6.23
CA GLY A 411 16.27 20.81 -7.10
C GLY A 411 15.96 19.51 -6.37
N ILE A 412 14.69 19.16 -6.28
CA ILE A 412 14.21 17.87 -5.77
C ILE A 412 13.68 17.09 -6.97
N ASP A 413 14.32 15.97 -7.26
CA ASP A 413 13.99 15.11 -8.39
C ASP A 413 13.14 13.94 -7.91
N TYR A 414 11.96 13.80 -8.51
CA TYR A 414 11.10 12.65 -8.31
C TYR A 414 11.04 11.81 -9.59
N HIS A 415 11.59 10.59 -9.52
CA HIS A 415 11.55 9.62 -10.60
C HIS A 415 10.48 8.54 -10.32
N PRO A 416 9.29 8.62 -10.93
CA PRO A 416 8.22 7.64 -10.68
C PRO A 416 8.45 6.27 -11.34
N MET A 417 9.58 6.05 -12.04
CA MET A 417 9.73 4.93 -12.98
C MET A 417 9.99 3.55 -12.38
N ASP A 418 10.02 3.40 -11.06
CA ASP A 418 10.06 2.08 -10.42
C ASP A 418 9.23 2.14 -9.14
N TYR A 419 8.12 1.41 -9.01
CA TYR A 419 7.26 1.48 -7.83
C TYR A 419 7.99 1.15 -6.50
N ALA A 420 9.05 0.34 -6.56
CA ALA A 420 9.90 0.00 -5.42
C ALA A 420 10.93 1.11 -5.13
N SER A 421 11.52 1.74 -6.17
CA SER A 421 12.54 2.80 -6.03
C SER A 421 11.99 4.24 -6.03
N SER A 422 10.77 4.45 -6.53
CA SER A 422 10.01 5.73 -6.62
C SER A 422 9.63 6.29 -5.27
N ARG A 423 10.13 5.71 -4.19
CA ARG A 423 9.93 6.20 -2.83
C ARG A 423 11.08 7.08 -2.36
N LYS A 424 12.18 7.17 -3.11
CA LYS A 424 13.34 8.00 -2.76
C LYS A 424 13.43 9.15 -3.74
N PHE A 425 13.38 10.39 -3.25
CA PHE A 425 13.78 11.54 -4.05
C PHE A 425 15.31 11.64 -4.04
N THR A 426 15.88 12.18 -5.10
CA THR A 426 17.22 12.76 -5.06
C THR A 426 17.08 14.26 -4.96
N TYR A 427 18.09 14.91 -4.39
CA TYR A 427 18.15 16.37 -4.43
C TYR A 427 19.53 16.80 -4.89
N HIS A 428 19.57 17.96 -5.54
CA HIS A 428 20.79 18.57 -5.98
C HIS A 428 20.79 20.06 -5.66
N ARG A 429 21.97 20.56 -5.32
CA ARG A 429 22.21 21.99 -5.08
C ARG A 429 22.51 22.65 -6.43
N GLY A 430 21.67 23.60 -6.81
CA GLY A 430 21.81 24.40 -8.02
C GLY A 430 22.16 25.85 -7.73
N ILE A 431 22.51 26.59 -8.78
CA ILE A 431 22.73 28.04 -8.76
C ILE A 431 21.84 28.63 -9.85
N GLN A 432 21.02 29.61 -9.49
CA GLN A 432 20.15 30.32 -10.43
C GLN A 432 20.42 31.82 -10.42
N PRO A 433 20.38 32.51 -11.57
CA PRO A 433 20.44 33.97 -11.62
C PRO A 433 19.27 34.61 -10.85
N LYS A 434 19.56 35.67 -10.08
CA LYS A 434 18.55 36.48 -9.38
C LYS A 434 17.64 37.21 -10.39
N GLU A 435 18.23 37.71 -11.47
CA GLU A 435 17.53 38.37 -12.57
C GLU A 435 17.23 37.35 -13.67
N SER A 436 16.17 36.58 -13.47
CA SER A 436 15.70 35.62 -14.46
C SER A 436 14.42 36.10 -15.12
N LYS A 437 14.28 35.90 -16.44
CA LYS A 437 13.11 36.34 -17.20
C LYS A 437 11.83 35.57 -16.83
N TYR A 438 11.96 34.38 -16.26
CA TYR A 438 10.81 33.53 -15.92
C TYR A 438 10.80 33.22 -14.43
N ARG A 439 9.61 32.89 -13.92
CA ARG A 439 9.41 32.44 -12.55
C ARG A 439 9.72 30.95 -12.50
N TYR A 440 10.89 30.61 -11.99
CA TYR A 440 11.40 29.24 -12.11
C TYR A 440 11.10 28.38 -10.90
N ASP A 441 11.16 28.97 -9.71
CA ASP A 441 11.34 28.17 -8.51
C ASP A 441 10.28 28.49 -7.45
N TYR A 442 10.00 27.48 -6.64
CA TYR A 442 9.07 27.55 -5.52
C TYR A 442 9.78 28.16 -4.31
N ALA A 443 9.01 28.62 -3.34
CA ALA A 443 9.55 29.14 -2.09
C ALA A 443 8.75 28.60 -0.92
N ARG A 444 9.44 28.43 0.20
CA ARG A 444 8.90 27.91 1.45
C ARG A 444 9.47 28.73 2.58
N CYS A 445 8.70 28.90 3.65
CA CYS A 445 9.16 29.62 4.82
C CYS A 445 9.47 28.64 5.97
N VAL A 446 10.45 29.02 6.78
CA VAL A 446 10.86 28.33 8.01
C VAL A 446 10.87 29.28 9.19
N LYS A 447 10.80 28.71 10.40
CA LYS A 447 10.89 29.45 11.66
C LYS A 447 11.78 28.72 12.66
N ASP A 448 12.62 29.50 13.34
CA ASP A 448 13.50 29.05 14.40
C ASP A 448 12.74 28.88 15.72
N GLY A 449 13.08 27.80 16.47
CA GLY A 449 12.68 27.61 17.86
C GLY A 449 11.19 27.32 18.09
N PRO A 450 10.79 27.10 19.37
CA PRO A 450 9.39 26.91 19.73
C PRO A 450 8.60 28.20 19.49
N ILE A 451 7.40 28.08 18.90
CA ILE A 451 6.46 29.19 18.85
C ILE A 451 5.97 29.45 20.29
N GLN A 452 6.23 30.66 20.79
CA GLN A 452 5.74 31.12 22.09
C GLN A 452 4.25 31.46 22.05
#